data_AF-A0AA39JL93-F1
#
_entry.id   AF-A0AA39JL93-F1
#
_cell.length_a   1.000
_cell.length_b   1.000
_cell.length_c   1.000
_cell.angle_alpha   90.00
_cell.angle_beta   90.00
_cell.angle_gamma   90.00
#
_symmetry.space_group_name_H-M   'P 1'
#
loop_
_entity.id
_entity.type
_entity.pdbx_description
1 polymer ?
#
loop_
_entity_poly.entity_id
_entity_poly.type
_entity_poly.pdbx_seq_one_letter_code
_entity_poly.pdbx_strand_id
1 'polypeptide(L)'
;MKTTQPLITPVSCFPSIITNPAYSRAVFLDPSIDPKTLCPYCDTRLPDRPTPLLRRLLANIAKKSRPSPRPTNPLGRKAPLEAFIALCQRHRFESVTLPEAERNGWPKEIAWVKLEGRVQKMKRELNALISDPNARSGSIFWAEIMEEVKAKGSRAVAGVKNQFATFEKTQPGYYGEQGSVIIHQTLFNLFPPASIHPDQVKPLTPNEFTQRILVPEVAARLIRQDMGVSPSKAVKILRESASYGVAMFPEDGGGWG
;
A
#
# COMPACT_ATOMS: atom_id res chain seq x y z
N MET A 1 -37.17 37.45 3.33
CA MET A 1 -36.35 37.09 4.52
C MET A 1 -35.31 36.09 4.06
N LYS A 2 -34.06 36.53 3.88
CA LYS A 2 -32.94 35.71 3.43
C LYS A 2 -32.18 35.25 4.67
N THR A 3 -32.20 33.94 4.94
CA THR A 3 -31.49 33.35 6.07
C THR A 3 -30.08 33.00 5.61
N THR A 4 -29.11 33.74 6.13
CA THR A 4 -27.67 33.61 5.87
C THR A 4 -27.13 32.34 6.55
N GLN A 5 -26.54 31.43 5.78
CA GLN A 5 -25.72 30.33 6.31
C GLN A 5 -24.33 30.85 6.69
N PRO A 6 -23.71 30.39 7.80
CA PRO A 6 -22.33 30.71 8.10
C PRO A 6 -21.39 29.83 7.25
N LEU A 7 -20.47 30.49 6.54
CA LEU A 7 -19.36 29.87 5.83
C LEU A 7 -18.40 29.23 6.84
N ILE A 8 -18.30 27.90 6.81
CA ILE A 8 -17.27 27.13 7.51
C ILE A 8 -15.96 27.31 6.72
N THR A 9 -14.98 27.96 7.33
CA THR A 9 -13.63 28.09 6.77
C THR A 9 -12.88 26.75 6.89
N PRO A 10 -12.11 26.32 5.88
CA PRO A 10 -11.23 25.17 6.01
C PRO A 10 -10.06 25.54 6.92
N VAL A 11 -9.83 24.71 7.94
CA VAL A 11 -8.68 24.79 8.84
C VAL A 11 -7.40 24.58 8.02
N SER A 12 -6.70 25.67 7.76
CA SER A 12 -5.37 25.67 7.14
C SER A 12 -4.35 25.17 8.15
N CYS A 13 -3.93 23.91 8.02
CA CYS A 13 -2.74 23.41 8.72
C CYS A 13 -1.49 23.85 7.94
N PHE A 14 -1.16 25.15 8.00
CA PHE A 14 0.16 25.67 7.67
C PHE A 14 0.92 25.84 8.99
N PRO A 15 2.12 25.26 9.16
CA PRO A 15 2.95 25.61 10.30
C PRO A 15 3.37 27.08 10.17
N SER A 16 3.06 27.85 11.20
CA SER A 16 3.41 29.26 11.34
C SER A 16 4.90 29.49 11.10
N ILE A 17 5.21 30.30 10.10
CA ILE A 17 6.57 30.77 9.81
C ILE A 17 6.95 31.71 10.96
N ILE A 18 7.81 31.24 11.87
CA ILE A 18 8.54 32.12 12.78
C ILE A 18 9.56 32.88 11.91
N THR A 19 9.27 34.15 11.63
CA THR A 19 10.18 35.05 10.93
C THR A 19 11.29 35.49 11.88
N ASN A 20 12.47 34.86 11.79
CA ASN A 20 13.68 35.35 12.43
C ASN A 20 14.47 36.20 11.40
N PRO A 21 14.68 37.52 11.62
CA PRO A 21 15.18 38.44 10.59
C PRO A 21 16.71 38.45 10.42
N ALA A 22 17.40 37.36 10.74
CA ALA A 22 18.87 37.30 10.69
C ALA A 22 19.43 36.12 9.86
N TYR A 23 18.71 35.64 8.84
CA TYR A 23 19.26 34.62 7.92
C TYR A 23 19.29 35.13 6.49
N SER A 24 20.43 35.72 6.13
CA SER A 24 20.81 36.04 4.76
C SER A 24 20.70 34.80 3.87
N ARG A 25 20.02 34.97 2.75
CA ARG A 25 19.64 33.96 1.77
C ARG A 25 20.84 33.53 0.93
N ALA A 26 21.71 32.72 1.51
CA ALA A 26 22.72 31.95 0.78
C ALA A 26 22.33 30.47 0.84
N VAL A 27 21.74 29.96 -0.23
CA VAL A 27 21.53 28.52 -0.42
C VAL A 27 22.90 27.94 -0.74
N PHE A 28 23.64 27.57 0.30
CA PHE A 28 24.96 26.97 0.15
C PHE A 28 24.84 25.59 -0.49
N LEU A 29 25.49 25.43 -1.64
CA LEU A 29 26.06 24.15 -2.04
C LEU A 29 26.91 23.65 -0.88
N ASP A 30 26.59 22.49 -0.31
CA ASP A 30 27.58 21.74 0.43
C ASP A 30 28.52 21.11 -0.61
N PRO A 31 29.76 21.61 -0.77
CA PRO A 31 30.67 21.13 -1.81
C PRO A 31 31.11 19.67 -1.58
N SER A 32 30.77 19.06 -0.44
CA SER A 32 31.03 17.64 -0.17
C SER A 32 30.04 16.69 -0.86
N ILE A 33 28.93 17.19 -1.39
CA ILE A 33 27.92 16.35 -2.04
C ILE A 33 28.24 16.20 -3.52
N ASP A 34 28.63 14.99 -3.94
CA ASP A 34 28.77 14.66 -5.36
C ASP A 34 27.39 14.77 -6.05
N PRO A 35 27.21 15.67 -7.04
CA PRO A 35 25.95 15.83 -7.76
C PRO A 35 25.44 14.55 -8.43
N LYS A 36 26.33 13.59 -8.75
CA LYS A 36 25.95 12.30 -9.33
C LYS A 36 25.17 11.41 -8.36
N THR A 37 25.25 11.71 -7.06
CA THR A 37 24.50 11.00 -6.01
C THR A 37 23.09 11.57 -5.80
N LEU A 38 22.75 12.69 -6.45
CA LEU A 38 21.45 13.32 -6.32
C LEU A 38 20.50 12.90 -7.43
N CYS A 39 19.22 12.78 -7.10
CA CYS A 39 18.17 12.61 -8.09
C CYS A 39 18.04 13.90 -8.93
N PRO A 40 18.09 13.83 -10.28
CA PRO A 40 17.99 15.01 -11.13
C PRO A 40 16.67 15.79 -11.04
N TYR A 41 15.63 15.22 -10.42
CA TYR A 41 14.27 15.78 -10.44
C TYR A 41 13.79 16.29 -9.07
N CYS A 42 14.15 15.62 -7.97
CA CYS A 42 13.72 16.00 -6.61
C CYS A 42 14.86 16.44 -5.69
N ASP A 43 16.11 16.41 -6.16
CA ASP A 43 17.31 16.86 -5.44
C ASP A 43 17.65 16.08 -4.16
N THR A 44 16.95 14.97 -3.87
CA THR A 44 17.32 14.07 -2.77
C THR A 44 18.32 13.00 -3.22
N ARG A 45 19.11 12.48 -2.28
CA ARG A 45 20.11 11.44 -2.58
C ARG A 45 19.46 10.17 -3.11
N LEU A 46 20.00 9.64 -4.21
CA LEU A 46 19.67 8.32 -4.75
C LEU A 46 20.17 7.22 -3.78
N PRO A 47 19.52 6.05 -3.76
CA PRO A 47 20.06 4.91 -3.02
C PRO A 47 21.41 4.48 -3.61
N ASP A 48 22.34 4.02 -2.78
CA ASP A 48 23.69 3.62 -3.24
C ASP A 48 23.65 2.52 -4.30
N ARG A 49 22.64 1.65 -4.22
CA ARG A 49 22.44 0.53 -5.15
C ARG A 49 21.01 0.57 -5.70
N PRO A 50 20.72 1.46 -6.67
CA PRO A 50 19.38 1.56 -7.24
C PRO A 50 19.03 0.27 -7.96
N THR A 51 17.78 -0.18 -7.84
CA THR A 51 17.31 -1.39 -8.52
C THR A 51 17.27 -1.20 -10.04
N PRO A 52 17.22 -2.28 -10.84
CA PRO A 52 17.07 -2.17 -12.29
C PRO A 52 15.87 -1.32 -12.71
N LEU A 53 14.77 -1.33 -11.95
CA LEU A 53 13.59 -0.52 -12.26
C LEU A 53 13.86 0.98 -12.09
N LEU A 54 14.44 1.40 -10.96
CA LEU A 54 14.76 2.82 -10.74
C LEU A 54 15.75 3.34 -11.79
N ARG A 55 16.75 2.53 -12.17
CA ARG A 55 17.67 2.89 -13.26
C ARG A 55 16.94 3.07 -14.60
N ARG A 56 16.02 2.15 -14.94
CA ARG A 56 15.21 2.24 -16.17
C ARG A 56 14.34 3.49 -16.18
N LEU A 57 13.67 3.79 -15.05
CA LEU A 57 12.85 5.00 -14.91
C LEU A 57 13.71 6.27 -15.07
N LEU A 58 14.86 6.35 -14.41
CA LEU A 58 15.79 7.48 -14.55
C LEU A 58 16.19 7.69 -16.01
N ALA A 59 16.57 6.63 -16.71
CA ALA A 59 16.97 6.68 -18.11
C ALA A 59 15.81 7.09 -19.04
N ASN A 60 14.61 6.57 -18.81
CA ASN A 60 13.44 6.87 -19.62
C ASN A 60 12.99 8.33 -19.48
N ILE A 61 13.01 8.87 -18.27
CA ILE A 61 12.63 10.27 -18.04
C ILE A 61 13.72 11.21 -18.56
N ALA A 62 15.00 10.81 -18.47
CA ALA A 62 16.10 11.61 -19.01
C ALA A 62 15.92 11.89 -20.51
N LYS A 63 15.39 10.95 -21.29
CA LYS A 63 15.07 11.13 -22.72
C LYS A 63 14.00 12.20 -22.98
N LYS A 64 13.11 12.45 -22.02
CA LYS A 64 11.95 13.35 -22.14
C LYS A 64 12.14 14.68 -21.42
N SER A 65 13.27 14.88 -20.76
CA SER A 65 13.55 16.04 -19.93
C SER A 65 14.69 16.88 -20.51
N ARG A 66 14.83 18.12 -20.04
CA ARG A 66 15.94 19.01 -20.42
C ARG A 66 16.84 19.33 -19.23
N PRO A 67 18.14 19.62 -19.44
CA PRO A 67 19.00 20.15 -18.38
C PRO A 67 18.39 21.40 -17.75
N SER A 68 18.45 21.46 -16.43
CA SER A 68 18.02 22.60 -15.62
C SER A 68 18.87 22.65 -14.35
N PRO A 69 20.17 22.96 -14.47
CA PRO A 69 21.10 23.04 -13.35
C PRO A 69 20.54 23.95 -12.25
N ARG A 70 20.71 23.55 -10.99
CA ARG A 70 20.33 24.32 -9.81
C ARG A 70 21.56 24.48 -8.93
N PRO A 71 21.63 25.53 -8.08
CA PRO A 71 22.73 25.69 -7.14
C PRO A 71 23.00 24.41 -6.36
N THR A 72 21.99 23.81 -5.73
CA THR A 72 22.14 22.56 -4.96
C THR A 72 22.29 21.28 -5.80
N ASN A 73 22.03 21.33 -7.10
CA ASN A 73 22.11 20.18 -8.00
C ASN A 73 22.49 20.62 -9.42
N PRO A 74 23.81 20.72 -9.73
CA PRO A 74 24.29 21.07 -11.05
C PRO A 74 23.82 20.12 -12.17
N LEU A 75 23.48 18.87 -11.83
CA LEU A 75 22.95 17.87 -12.76
C LEU A 75 21.41 17.82 -12.79
N GLY A 76 20.76 18.83 -12.21
CA GLY A 76 19.32 18.99 -12.19
C GLY A 76 18.72 19.00 -13.60
N ARG A 77 17.53 18.39 -13.73
CA ARG A 77 16.75 18.31 -14.97
C ARG A 77 15.33 18.83 -14.73
N LYS A 78 14.64 19.18 -15.82
CA LYS A 78 13.25 19.65 -15.80
C LYS A 78 12.39 18.83 -16.77
N ALA A 79 11.25 18.36 -16.28
CA ALA A 79 10.20 17.67 -17.01
C ALA A 79 8.84 18.01 -16.38
N PRO A 80 7.70 17.81 -17.08
CA PRO A 80 6.37 17.85 -16.47
C PRO A 80 6.27 16.88 -15.28
N LEU A 81 5.46 17.19 -14.27
CA LEU A 81 5.35 16.39 -13.05
C LEU A 81 4.93 14.94 -13.36
N GLU A 82 3.99 14.79 -14.27
CA GLU A 82 3.43 13.53 -14.76
C GLU A 82 4.51 12.64 -15.35
N ALA A 83 5.59 13.24 -15.90
CA ALA A 83 6.70 12.49 -16.45
C ALA A 83 7.56 11.85 -15.37
N PHE A 84 7.74 12.46 -14.18
CA PHE A 84 8.70 11.97 -13.19
C PHE A 84 8.11 11.59 -11.83
N ILE A 85 6.79 11.74 -11.61
CA ILE A 85 6.15 11.41 -10.33
C ILE A 85 6.34 9.95 -9.94
N ALA A 86 6.16 9.00 -10.86
CA ALA A 86 6.36 7.57 -10.64
C ALA A 86 7.83 7.24 -10.31
N LEU A 87 8.77 7.95 -10.96
CA LEU A 87 10.19 7.86 -10.65
C LEU A 87 10.46 8.29 -9.21
N CYS A 88 9.95 9.45 -8.78
CA CYS A 88 10.16 9.95 -7.42
C CYS A 88 9.51 9.05 -6.36
N GLN A 89 8.34 8.49 -6.65
CA GLN A 89 7.70 7.48 -5.79
C GLN A 89 8.58 6.24 -5.65
N ARG A 90 9.08 5.69 -6.76
CA ARG A 90 10.00 4.53 -6.75
C ARG A 90 11.31 4.84 -6.03
N HIS A 91 11.88 6.02 -6.26
CA HIS A 91 13.09 6.48 -5.57
C HIS A 91 12.87 6.52 -4.06
N ARG A 92 11.81 7.18 -3.58
CA ARG A 92 11.50 7.23 -2.14
C ARG A 92 11.33 5.83 -1.55
N PHE A 93 10.64 4.94 -2.27
CA PHE A 93 10.51 3.54 -1.87
C PHE A 93 11.87 2.86 -1.71
N GLU A 94 12.76 2.96 -2.70
CA GLU A 94 14.08 2.32 -2.65
C GLU A 94 15.02 2.93 -1.62
N SER A 95 14.90 4.22 -1.33
CA SER A 95 15.74 4.89 -0.34
C SER A 95 15.32 4.64 1.10
N VAL A 96 14.03 4.38 1.35
CA VAL A 96 13.47 4.34 2.72
C VAL A 96 12.86 2.98 3.03
N THR A 97 11.85 2.58 2.24
CA THR A 97 11.01 1.41 2.53
C THR A 97 11.70 0.10 2.20
N LEU A 98 12.43 0.01 1.08
CA LEU A 98 13.09 -1.22 0.67
C LEU A 98 14.17 -1.67 1.67
N PRO A 99 15.07 -0.79 2.18
CA PRO A 99 16.03 -1.20 3.21
C PRO A 99 15.36 -1.65 4.52
N GLU A 100 14.22 -1.07 4.88
CA GLU A 100 13.45 -1.50 6.05
C GLU A 100 12.83 -2.89 5.84
N ALA A 101 12.23 -3.12 4.67
CA ALA A 101 11.70 -4.41 4.28
C ALA A 101 12.76 -5.51 4.30
N GLU A 102 13.99 -5.20 3.82
CA GLU A 102 15.13 -6.12 3.88
C GLU A 102 15.53 -6.45 5.31
N ARG A 103 15.58 -5.46 6.22
CA ARG A 103 15.83 -5.70 7.65
C ARG A 103 14.74 -6.55 8.31
N ASN A 104 13.49 -6.38 7.87
CA ASN A 104 12.35 -7.17 8.34
C ASN A 104 12.25 -8.56 7.68
N GLY A 105 13.11 -8.86 6.69
CA GLY A 105 13.12 -10.13 5.98
C GLY A 105 11.93 -10.34 5.04
N TRP A 106 11.29 -9.27 4.57
CA TRP A 106 10.16 -9.39 3.63
C TRP A 106 10.65 -9.82 2.25
N PRO A 107 9.90 -10.67 1.54
CA PRO A 107 10.35 -11.23 0.27
C PRO A 107 10.42 -10.17 -0.82
N LYS A 108 11.51 -10.21 -1.61
CA LYS A 108 11.69 -9.41 -2.83
C LYS A 108 11.17 -10.11 -4.08
N GLU A 109 10.89 -11.41 -3.96
CA GLU A 109 10.36 -12.25 -5.03
C GLU A 109 9.31 -13.19 -4.43
N ILE A 110 8.21 -13.38 -5.16
CA ILE A 110 7.14 -14.31 -4.80
C ILE A 110 7.01 -15.34 -5.92
N ALA A 111 6.90 -16.62 -5.55
CA ALA A 111 6.61 -17.69 -6.51
C ALA A 111 5.13 -17.66 -6.94
N TRP A 112 4.75 -16.67 -7.75
CA TRP A 112 3.36 -16.38 -8.15
C TRP A 112 2.61 -17.60 -8.69
N VAL A 113 3.28 -18.43 -9.50
CA VAL A 113 2.72 -19.67 -10.08
C VAL A 113 2.22 -20.64 -9.00
N LYS A 114 2.81 -20.61 -7.80
CA LYS A 114 2.42 -21.48 -6.68
C LYS A 114 1.34 -20.87 -5.79
N LEU A 115 1.06 -19.57 -5.93
CA LEU A 115 0.21 -18.84 -4.99
C LEU A 115 -1.22 -19.38 -4.97
N GLU A 116 -1.84 -19.56 -6.14
CA GLU A 116 -3.18 -20.15 -6.25
C GLU A 116 -3.27 -21.50 -5.52
N GLY A 117 -2.34 -22.42 -5.81
CA GLY A 117 -2.32 -23.74 -5.17
C GLY A 117 -2.14 -23.68 -3.65
N ARG A 118 -1.47 -22.65 -3.12
CA ARG A 118 -1.38 -22.42 -1.67
C ARG A 118 -2.71 -21.96 -1.07
N VAL A 119 -3.43 -21.07 -1.77
CA VAL A 119 -4.76 -20.60 -1.35
C VAL A 119 -5.78 -21.74 -1.40
N GLN A 120 -5.78 -22.55 -2.46
CA GLN A 120 -6.67 -23.71 -2.59
C GLN A 120 -6.52 -24.72 -1.44
N LYS A 121 -5.30 -24.93 -0.94
CA LYS A 121 -5.05 -25.80 0.23
C LYS A 121 -5.71 -25.31 1.52
N MET A 122 -6.12 -24.04 1.59
CA MET A 122 -6.82 -23.46 2.74
C MET A 122 -8.35 -23.55 2.62
N LYS A 123 -8.89 -24.16 1.55
CA LYS A 123 -10.34 -24.18 1.26
C LYS A 123 -11.18 -24.62 2.44
N ARG A 124 -10.78 -25.69 3.15
CA ARG A 124 -11.55 -26.22 4.27
C ARG A 124 -11.64 -25.20 5.41
N GLU A 125 -10.52 -24.61 5.80
CA GLU A 125 -10.47 -23.63 6.88
C GLU A 125 -11.22 -22.33 6.50
N LEU A 126 -11.13 -21.90 5.24
CA LEU A 126 -11.87 -20.73 4.75
C LEU A 126 -13.38 -20.98 4.70
N ASN A 127 -13.80 -22.17 4.29
CA ASN A 127 -15.22 -22.55 4.32
C ASN A 127 -15.79 -22.52 5.75
N ALA A 128 -15.00 -22.97 6.74
CA ALA A 128 -15.41 -22.91 8.14
C ALA A 128 -15.68 -21.47 8.59
N LEU A 129 -14.90 -20.47 8.14
CA LEU A 129 -15.17 -19.07 8.45
C LEU A 129 -16.50 -18.56 7.86
N ILE A 130 -16.92 -19.11 6.74
CA ILE A 130 -18.19 -18.77 6.10
C ILE A 130 -19.35 -19.44 6.85
N SER A 131 -19.25 -20.75 7.07
CA SER A 131 -20.38 -21.57 7.52
C SER A 131 -20.53 -21.70 9.04
N ASP A 132 -19.47 -21.51 9.82
CA ASP A 132 -19.46 -21.71 11.27
C ASP A 132 -19.16 -20.39 12.03
N PRO A 133 -20.16 -19.81 12.72
CA PRO A 133 -19.96 -18.63 13.56
C PRO A 133 -18.89 -18.79 14.64
N ASN A 134 -18.67 -19.99 15.17
CA ASN A 134 -17.66 -20.23 16.21
C ASN A 134 -16.24 -20.13 15.64
N ALA A 135 -15.98 -20.81 14.51
CA ALA A 135 -14.73 -20.65 13.77
C ALA A 135 -14.48 -19.17 13.40
N ARG A 136 -15.52 -18.46 12.96
CA ARG A 136 -15.44 -17.05 12.58
C ARG A 136 -15.13 -16.12 13.75
N SER A 137 -15.64 -16.42 14.95
CA SER A 137 -15.41 -15.61 16.15
C SER A 137 -13.93 -15.57 16.57
N GLY A 138 -13.13 -16.55 16.13
CA GLY A 138 -11.67 -16.56 16.32
C GLY A 138 -10.88 -15.67 15.34
N SER A 139 -11.51 -15.11 14.30
CA SER A 139 -10.81 -14.26 13.32
C SER A 139 -10.69 -12.82 13.83
N ILE A 140 -9.45 -12.32 13.88
CA ILE A 140 -9.15 -10.93 14.24
C ILE A 140 -9.84 -9.96 13.27
N PHE A 141 -9.87 -10.30 11.98
CA PHE A 141 -10.52 -9.47 10.97
C PHE A 141 -12.03 -9.38 11.20
N TRP A 142 -12.67 -10.50 11.55
CA TRP A 142 -14.10 -10.49 11.89
C TRP A 142 -14.38 -9.67 13.14
N ALA A 143 -13.60 -9.85 14.20
CA ALA A 143 -13.74 -9.09 15.44
C ALA A 143 -13.65 -7.57 15.20
N GLU A 144 -12.69 -7.12 14.40
CA GLU A 144 -12.56 -5.71 14.03
C GLU A 144 -13.77 -5.17 13.26
N ILE A 145 -14.34 -5.96 12.33
CA ILE A 145 -15.58 -5.59 11.64
C ILE A 145 -16.75 -5.47 12.62
N MET A 146 -16.89 -6.40 13.55
CA MET A 146 -17.99 -6.38 14.51
C MET A 146 -17.89 -5.19 15.47
N GLU A 147 -16.67 -4.82 15.90
CA GLU A 147 -16.45 -3.59 16.66
C GLU A 147 -16.78 -2.32 15.84
N GLU A 148 -16.42 -2.27 14.56
CA GLU A 148 -16.83 -1.18 13.66
C GLU A 148 -18.35 -1.08 13.53
N VAL A 149 -19.04 -2.22 13.41
CA VAL A 149 -20.50 -2.28 13.31
C VAL A 149 -21.16 -1.83 14.61
N LYS A 150 -20.62 -2.21 15.76
CA LYS A 150 -21.09 -1.75 17.07
C LYS A 150 -20.93 -0.23 17.21
N ALA A 151 -19.81 0.33 16.75
CA ALA A 151 -19.53 1.76 16.88
C ALA A 151 -20.32 2.65 15.91
N LYS A 152 -20.53 2.19 14.67
CA LYS A 152 -21.07 3.04 13.58
C LYS A 152 -22.44 2.58 13.05
N GLY A 153 -22.88 1.37 13.41
CA GLY A 153 -24.05 0.71 12.83
C GLY A 153 -23.75 0.01 11.50
N SER A 154 -24.50 -1.06 11.21
CA SER A 154 -24.29 -1.92 10.03
C SER A 154 -24.38 -1.18 8.70
N ARG A 155 -25.33 -0.25 8.56
CA ARG A 155 -25.54 0.55 7.35
C ARG A 155 -24.35 1.47 7.04
N ALA A 156 -23.69 2.00 8.06
CA ALA A 156 -22.51 2.84 7.88
C ALA A 156 -21.28 2.01 7.47
N VAL A 157 -21.13 0.81 8.02
CA VAL A 157 -20.02 -0.11 7.70
C VAL A 157 -20.11 -0.66 6.28
N ALA A 158 -21.33 -0.91 5.80
CA ALA A 158 -21.62 -1.34 4.43
C ALA A 158 -21.59 -0.20 3.40
N GLY A 159 -21.44 1.05 3.84
CA GLY A 159 -21.41 2.21 2.96
C GLY A 159 -20.11 2.32 2.17
N VAL A 160 -20.20 2.74 0.91
CA VAL A 160 -19.04 2.97 -0.01
C VAL A 160 -17.96 3.83 0.65
N LYS A 161 -18.35 4.87 1.41
CA LYS A 161 -17.40 5.73 2.14
C LYS A 161 -16.54 4.96 3.15
N ASN A 162 -17.11 3.97 3.83
CA ASN A 162 -16.36 3.14 4.78
C ASN A 162 -15.51 2.08 4.06
N GLN A 163 -15.96 1.59 2.90
CA GLN A 163 -15.16 0.70 2.05
C GLN A 163 -13.87 1.39 1.58
N PHE A 164 -13.95 2.65 1.12
CA PHE A 164 -12.75 3.45 0.81
C PHE A 164 -11.86 3.69 2.05
N ALA A 165 -12.46 4.04 3.19
CA ALA A 165 -11.71 4.31 4.42
C ALA A 165 -11.02 3.06 5.02
N THR A 166 -11.42 1.86 4.62
CA THR A 166 -10.86 0.60 5.12
C THR A 166 -10.01 -0.15 4.10
N PHE A 167 -9.84 0.42 2.90
CA PHE A 167 -9.08 -0.19 1.80
C PHE A 167 -7.64 -0.56 2.20
N GLU A 168 -6.95 0.32 2.95
CA GLU A 168 -5.59 0.06 3.43
C GLU A 168 -5.52 -1.14 4.38
N LYS A 169 -6.57 -1.39 5.18
CA LYS A 169 -6.63 -2.50 6.12
C LYS A 169 -6.89 -3.85 5.44
N THR A 170 -7.41 -3.83 4.22
CA THR A 170 -7.72 -5.04 3.43
C THR A 170 -6.60 -5.45 2.48
N GLN A 171 -5.52 -4.67 2.41
CA GLN A 171 -4.37 -4.98 1.57
C GLN A 171 -3.71 -6.29 2.01
N PRO A 172 -3.22 -7.13 1.07
CA PRO A 172 -2.63 -8.42 1.39
C PRO A 172 -1.16 -8.33 1.90
N GLY A 173 -0.77 -7.19 2.49
CA GLY A 173 0.58 -6.94 2.99
C GLY A 173 1.63 -6.95 1.88
N TYR A 174 2.78 -7.57 2.13
CA TYR A 174 3.88 -7.65 1.16
C TYR A 174 3.52 -8.38 -0.14
N TYR A 175 2.35 -9.04 -0.22
CA TYR A 175 1.89 -9.64 -1.47
C TYR A 175 1.43 -8.61 -2.50
N GLY A 176 1.19 -7.36 -2.10
CA GLY A 176 0.86 -6.26 -3.01
C GLY A 176 -0.41 -6.46 -3.83
N GLU A 177 -0.57 -5.64 -4.86
CA GLU A 177 -1.75 -5.67 -5.71
C GLU A 177 -1.80 -6.96 -6.54
N GLN A 178 -0.65 -7.41 -7.06
CA GLN A 178 -0.58 -8.65 -7.82
C GLN A 178 -1.04 -9.87 -7.01
N GLY A 179 -0.64 -9.95 -5.74
CA GLY A 179 -1.12 -10.99 -4.84
C GLY A 179 -2.60 -10.83 -4.48
N SER A 180 -3.09 -9.60 -4.35
CA SER A 180 -4.51 -9.31 -4.14
C SER A 180 -5.37 -9.91 -5.26
N VAL A 181 -4.99 -9.66 -6.52
CA VAL A 181 -5.70 -10.18 -7.71
C VAL A 181 -5.77 -11.70 -7.69
N ILE A 182 -4.63 -12.37 -7.47
CA ILE A 182 -4.56 -13.84 -7.46
C ILE A 182 -5.38 -14.42 -6.31
N ILE A 183 -5.23 -13.87 -5.10
CA ILE A 183 -5.98 -14.32 -3.92
C ILE A 183 -7.48 -14.14 -4.13
N HIS A 184 -7.90 -12.96 -4.58
CA HIS A 184 -9.31 -12.62 -4.78
C HIS A 184 -9.94 -13.51 -5.87
N GLN A 185 -9.27 -13.67 -7.01
CA GLN A 185 -9.75 -14.56 -8.09
C GLN A 185 -9.85 -16.01 -7.62
N THR A 186 -8.85 -16.50 -6.88
CA THR A 186 -8.88 -17.86 -6.33
C THR A 186 -10.05 -18.04 -5.36
N LEU A 187 -10.29 -17.06 -4.48
CA LEU A 187 -11.43 -17.08 -3.57
C LEU A 187 -12.76 -17.06 -4.30
N PHE A 188 -12.89 -16.28 -5.37
CA PHE A 188 -14.10 -16.26 -6.22
C PHE A 188 -14.36 -17.59 -6.91
N ASN A 189 -13.30 -18.30 -7.33
CA ASN A 189 -13.43 -19.63 -7.91
C ASN A 189 -13.83 -20.66 -6.85
N LEU A 190 -13.29 -20.56 -5.63
CA LEU A 190 -13.58 -21.50 -4.53
C LEU A 190 -14.96 -21.28 -3.90
N PHE A 191 -15.36 -20.02 -3.77
CA PHE A 191 -16.57 -19.56 -3.10
C PHE A 191 -17.22 -18.43 -3.91
N PRO A 192 -17.85 -18.73 -5.06
CA PRO A 192 -18.56 -17.73 -5.84
C PRO A 192 -19.54 -16.94 -4.95
N PRO A 193 -19.69 -15.61 -5.08
CA PRO A 193 -20.57 -14.84 -4.21
C PRO A 193 -22.01 -15.36 -4.14
N ALA A 194 -22.51 -15.94 -5.26
CA ALA A 194 -23.83 -16.56 -5.34
C ALA A 194 -23.96 -17.88 -4.53
N SER A 195 -22.85 -18.54 -4.18
CA SER A 195 -22.86 -19.75 -3.36
C SER A 195 -22.83 -19.49 -1.85
N ILE A 196 -22.59 -18.24 -1.44
CA ILE A 196 -22.57 -17.85 -0.02
C ILE A 196 -23.95 -17.29 0.34
N HIS A 197 -24.65 -17.94 1.28
CA HIS A 197 -25.95 -17.45 1.70
C HIS A 197 -25.79 -16.15 2.51
N PRO A 198 -26.48 -15.04 2.19
CA PRO A 198 -26.29 -13.76 2.85
C PRO A 198 -26.41 -13.81 4.38
N ASP A 199 -27.32 -14.65 4.90
CA ASP A 199 -27.50 -14.80 6.36
C ASP A 199 -26.29 -15.40 7.07
N GLN A 200 -25.45 -16.16 6.37
CA GLN A 200 -24.25 -16.75 6.97
C GLN A 200 -23.22 -15.68 7.34
N VAL A 201 -23.14 -14.59 6.56
CA VAL A 201 -22.06 -13.60 6.62
C VAL A 201 -22.51 -12.23 7.10
N LYS A 202 -23.77 -12.10 7.54
CA LYS A 202 -24.28 -10.88 8.19
C LYS A 202 -23.35 -10.42 9.31
N PRO A 203 -23.10 -9.10 9.42
CA PRO A 203 -23.80 -8.01 8.74
C PRO A 203 -23.23 -7.63 7.36
N LEU A 204 -22.22 -8.35 6.86
CA LEU A 204 -21.61 -8.09 5.56
C LEU A 204 -22.39 -8.77 4.42
N THR A 205 -22.26 -8.24 3.22
CA THR A 205 -22.61 -8.97 1.99
C THR A 205 -21.56 -10.04 1.68
N PRO A 206 -21.88 -11.08 0.87
CA PRO A 206 -20.88 -12.07 0.43
C PRO A 206 -19.61 -11.47 -0.18
N ASN A 207 -19.76 -10.40 -0.97
CA ASN A 207 -18.62 -9.72 -1.59
C ASN A 207 -17.74 -9.02 -0.54
N GLU A 208 -18.36 -8.28 0.39
CA GLU A 208 -17.64 -7.62 1.48
C GLU A 208 -16.99 -8.62 2.42
N PHE A 209 -17.63 -9.76 2.69
CA PHE A 209 -17.04 -10.82 3.48
C PHE A 209 -15.78 -11.37 2.81
N THR A 210 -15.83 -11.59 1.49
CA THR A 210 -14.66 -12.04 0.73
C THR A 210 -13.52 -11.02 0.82
N GLN A 211 -13.81 -9.75 0.54
CA GLN A 211 -12.79 -8.70 0.49
C GLN A 211 -12.23 -8.33 1.87
N ARG A 212 -13.07 -8.29 2.91
CA ARG A 212 -12.70 -7.76 4.23
C ARG A 212 -12.32 -8.84 5.23
N ILE A 213 -12.68 -10.10 4.99
CA ILE A 213 -12.38 -11.23 5.86
C ILE A 213 -11.49 -12.24 5.14
N LEU A 214 -11.96 -12.83 4.04
CA LEU A 214 -11.24 -13.96 3.42
C LEU A 214 -9.89 -13.55 2.80
N VAL A 215 -9.83 -12.42 2.08
CA VAL A 215 -8.57 -11.90 1.50
C VAL A 215 -7.50 -11.67 2.59
N PRO A 216 -7.74 -10.85 3.64
CA PRO A 216 -6.72 -10.62 4.66
C PRO A 216 -6.41 -11.87 5.50
N GLU A 217 -7.37 -12.77 5.70
CA GLU A 217 -7.14 -14.05 6.38
C GLU A 217 -6.19 -14.96 5.56
N VAL A 218 -6.41 -15.08 4.26
CA VAL A 218 -5.51 -15.80 3.36
C VAL A 218 -4.12 -15.18 3.37
N ALA A 219 -4.03 -13.86 3.21
CA ALA A 219 -2.76 -13.15 3.21
C ALA A 219 -2.00 -13.35 4.53
N ALA A 220 -2.65 -13.22 5.68
CA ALA A 220 -2.03 -13.49 6.98
C ALA A 220 -1.54 -14.95 7.11
N ARG A 221 -2.30 -15.93 6.62
CA ARG A 221 -1.89 -17.35 6.65
C ARG A 221 -0.71 -17.62 5.74
N LEU A 222 -0.68 -17.00 4.57
CA LEU A 222 0.45 -17.07 3.65
C LEU A 222 1.71 -16.45 4.28
N ILE A 223 1.60 -15.28 4.90
CA ILE A 223 2.69 -14.63 5.65
C ILE A 223 3.21 -15.54 6.77
N ARG A 224 2.29 -16.14 7.52
CA ARG A 224 2.63 -17.09 8.58
C ARG A 224 3.43 -18.27 8.06
N GLN A 225 3.05 -18.81 6.89
CA GLN A 225 3.76 -19.92 6.24
C GLN A 225 5.15 -19.51 5.77
N ASP A 226 5.28 -18.34 5.15
CA ASP A 226 6.55 -17.89 4.58
C ASP A 226 7.57 -17.55 5.66
N MET A 227 7.12 -16.92 6.74
CA MET A 227 8.01 -16.38 7.78
C MET A 227 8.09 -17.26 9.03
N GLY A 228 7.30 -18.33 9.13
CA GLY A 228 7.32 -19.25 10.28
C GLY A 228 6.93 -18.58 11.61
N VAL A 229 6.08 -17.55 11.57
CA VAL A 229 5.72 -16.73 12.75
C VAL A 229 4.40 -17.16 13.39
N SER A 230 4.07 -16.57 14.55
CA SER A 230 2.75 -16.76 15.17
C SER A 230 1.62 -16.08 14.37
N PRO A 231 0.35 -16.50 14.53
CA PRO A 231 -0.79 -15.88 13.85
C PRO A 231 -0.89 -14.37 14.09
N SER A 232 -0.72 -13.91 15.34
CA SER A 232 -0.79 -12.49 15.69
C SER A 232 0.36 -11.69 15.05
N LYS A 233 1.56 -12.25 15.02
CA LYS A 233 2.71 -11.63 14.36
C LYS A 233 2.53 -11.55 12.84
N ALA A 234 1.91 -12.56 12.23
CA ALA A 234 1.58 -12.54 10.80
C ALA A 234 0.61 -11.41 10.44
N VAL A 235 -0.43 -11.18 11.25
CA VAL A 235 -1.36 -10.04 11.07
C VAL A 235 -0.64 -8.69 11.25
N LYS A 236 0.30 -8.60 12.21
CA LYS A 236 1.13 -7.40 12.36
C LYS A 236 1.96 -7.14 11.11
N ILE A 237 2.65 -8.17 10.59
CA ILE A 237 3.44 -8.07 9.36
C ILE A 237 2.55 -7.72 8.16
N LEU A 238 1.36 -8.31 8.04
CA LEU A 238 0.39 -7.98 7.00
C LEU A 238 0.15 -6.46 6.91
N ARG A 239 -0.08 -5.82 8.06
CA ARG A 239 -0.36 -4.38 8.14
C ARG A 239 0.88 -3.54 7.87
N GLU A 240 2.00 -3.88 8.51
CA GLU A 240 3.27 -3.14 8.39
C GLU A 240 3.83 -3.20 6.96
N SER A 241 3.56 -4.28 6.23
CA SER A 241 4.12 -4.52 4.90
C SER A 241 3.23 -4.12 3.72
N ALA A 242 2.05 -3.54 3.97
CA ALA A 242 1.09 -3.20 2.91
C ALA A 242 1.66 -2.19 1.89
N SER A 243 2.24 -1.09 2.38
CA SER A 243 2.85 -0.06 1.51
C SER A 243 4.06 -0.61 0.73
N TYR A 244 4.82 -1.52 1.34
CA TYR A 244 5.90 -2.24 0.67
C TYR A 244 5.36 -3.11 -0.46
N GLY A 245 4.31 -3.91 -0.21
CA GLY A 245 3.72 -4.80 -1.20
C GLY A 245 3.21 -4.04 -2.43
N VAL A 246 2.47 -2.94 -2.24
CA VAL A 246 1.96 -2.10 -3.34
C VAL A 246 3.11 -1.58 -4.22
N ALA A 247 4.19 -1.10 -3.61
CA ALA A 247 5.32 -0.55 -4.35
C ALA A 247 6.23 -1.62 -4.99
N MET A 248 6.30 -2.82 -4.38
CA MET A 248 7.15 -3.91 -4.83
C MET A 248 6.48 -4.79 -5.89
N PHE A 249 5.18 -5.05 -5.75
CA PHE A 249 4.39 -5.96 -6.59
C PHE A 249 3.06 -5.33 -7.04
N PRO A 250 3.11 -4.27 -7.88
CA PRO A 250 1.92 -3.67 -8.46
C PRO A 250 1.24 -4.61 -9.48
N GLU A 251 -0.06 -4.43 -9.73
CA GLU A 251 -0.85 -5.31 -10.63
C GLU A 251 -0.30 -5.36 -12.06
N ASP A 252 0.10 -4.20 -12.61
CA ASP A 252 0.60 -4.07 -13.98
C ASP A 252 2.03 -4.62 -14.17
N GLY A 253 2.54 -5.35 -13.18
CA GLY A 253 3.77 -6.13 -13.28
C GLY A 253 4.99 -5.34 -13.73
N GLY A 254 5.06 -4.03 -13.49
CA GLY A 254 6.18 -3.19 -13.94
C GLY A 254 6.59 -3.42 -15.39
N GLY A 255 5.65 -3.84 -16.24
CA GLY A 255 5.84 -4.20 -17.65
C GLY A 255 6.02 -2.95 -18.50
N TRP A 256 7.01 -2.13 -18.16
CA TRP A 256 7.53 -1.13 -19.08
C TRP A 256 8.45 -1.87 -20.04
N GLY A 257 7.87 -2.34 -21.15
CA GLY A 257 8.61 -2.69 -22.35
C GLY A 257 9.56 -1.58 -22.80
#